data_AF-A0A3B9FYI0-F1
#
_entry.id   AF-A0A3B9FYI0-F1
#
_cell.length_a   1.000
_cell.length_b   1.000
_cell.length_c   1.000
_cell.angle_alpha   90.00
_cell.angle_beta   90.00
_cell.angle_gamma   90.00
#
_symmetry.space_group_name_H-M   'P 1'
#
loop_
_entity.id
_entity.type
_entity.pdbx_description
1 polymer ?
#
loop_
_entity_poly.entity_id
_entity_poly.type
_entity_poly.pdbx_seq_one_letter_code
_entity_poly.pdbx_strand_id
1 'polypeptide(L)'
;MNRLAGSFLLSVLLCFSMAGCAAENTAEQTGTDDVSEVRNTVDAYLSSLEDGDLQKSADYLADNSKVHQLMEEYEQQTSPILEIFGDIEMTDELKDQYEHFADQIVTLSFRSHEIGEITKISDTEYQVQADITSVDYDDVSHAVRSFLSSGRDQILTEEKKKELKKIYDEQGQTALDNAILSEMFDYMTVHFDEIAKDCSTVKITAVFTVTKENDVWKISDAGSGQ
;
A
#
# COMPACT_ATOMS: atom_id res chain seq x y z
N MET A 1 -18.95 -11.76 4.32
CA MET A 1 -19.13 -10.44 4.94
C MET A 1 -18.04 -9.58 4.35
N ASN A 2 -18.37 -8.80 3.32
CA ASN A 2 -17.47 -8.47 2.20
C ASN A 2 -17.35 -6.96 1.95
N ARG A 3 -16.81 -6.17 2.90
CA ARG A 3 -16.71 -4.72 2.68
C ARG A 3 -15.42 -4.04 3.16
N LEU A 4 -14.58 -4.67 3.97
CA LEU A 4 -13.42 -4.01 4.57
C LEU A 4 -12.22 -3.92 3.61
N ALA A 5 -11.88 -4.98 2.88
CA ALA A 5 -10.73 -5.00 1.95
C ALA A 5 -10.94 -4.12 0.70
N GLY A 6 -12.13 -4.19 0.08
CA GLY A 6 -12.52 -3.25 -0.96
C GLY A 6 -12.60 -1.81 -0.47
N SER A 7 -12.89 -1.59 0.82
CA SER A 7 -12.85 -0.26 1.43
C SER A 7 -11.44 0.24 1.69
N PHE A 8 -10.42 -0.60 1.90
CA PHE A 8 -9.05 -0.14 2.15
C PHE A 8 -8.38 0.40 0.87
N LEU A 9 -8.47 -0.35 -0.24
CA LEU A 9 -8.00 0.16 -1.53
C LEU A 9 -8.86 1.32 -2.02
N LEU A 10 -10.19 1.26 -1.80
CA LEU A 10 -11.02 2.43 -1.96
C LEU A 10 -10.63 3.54 -0.98
N SER A 11 -10.13 3.32 0.24
CA SER A 11 -9.76 4.39 1.18
C SER A 11 -8.47 5.08 0.76
N VAL A 12 -7.51 4.33 0.23
CA VAL A 12 -6.30 4.86 -0.43
C VAL A 12 -6.65 5.58 -1.74
N LEU A 13 -7.70 5.13 -2.45
CA LEU A 13 -8.24 5.81 -3.65
C LEU A 13 -9.26 6.94 -3.34
N LEU A 14 -9.93 6.94 -2.18
CA LEU A 14 -10.95 7.89 -1.69
C LEU A 14 -10.34 8.89 -0.69
N CYS A 15 -9.00 9.06 -0.70
CA CYS A 15 -8.24 9.99 0.13
C CYS A 15 -8.70 11.46 0.03
N PHE A 16 -9.74 11.74 -0.74
CA PHE A 16 -10.09 13.06 -1.19
C PHE A 16 -11.49 13.42 -0.70
N SER A 17 -11.53 14.17 0.40
CA SER A 17 -12.67 15.05 0.66
C SER A 17 -12.28 16.13 1.64
N MET A 18 -12.16 17.34 1.10
CA MET A 18 -12.28 18.64 1.75
C MET A 18 -11.02 19.32 2.31
N ALA A 19 -10.78 20.47 1.66
CA ALA A 19 -10.28 21.75 2.18
C ALA A 19 -8.75 21.98 2.27
N GLY A 20 -8.16 22.17 1.09
CA GLY A 20 -7.44 23.39 0.69
C GLY A 20 -6.39 23.98 1.63
N CYS A 21 -5.12 23.85 1.25
CA CYS A 21 -4.15 24.95 1.11
C CYS A 21 -2.88 24.40 0.43
N ALA A 22 -2.60 24.90 -0.78
CA ALA A 22 -1.54 24.41 -1.66
C ALA A 22 -0.12 24.71 -1.15
N ALA A 23 0.80 23.77 -1.39
CA ALA A 23 2.24 23.99 -1.39
C ALA A 23 2.73 24.08 -2.85
N GLU A 24 3.50 25.13 -3.15
CA GLU A 24 4.08 25.39 -4.48
C GLU A 24 5.16 24.36 -4.82
N ASN A 25 5.03 23.68 -5.97
CA ASN A 25 6.15 23.03 -6.63
C ASN A 25 6.23 23.48 -8.09
N THR A 26 7.39 24.01 -8.47
CA THR A 26 7.71 24.56 -9.78
C THR A 26 8.12 23.45 -10.75
N ALA A 27 7.25 23.14 -11.72
CA ALA A 27 7.61 22.38 -12.92
C ALA A 27 7.62 23.30 -14.15
N GLU A 28 8.72 23.26 -14.90
CA GLU A 28 8.93 24.01 -16.15
C GLU A 28 7.99 23.53 -17.26
N GLN A 29 7.17 24.44 -17.80
CA GLN A 29 6.22 24.18 -18.89
C GLN A 29 6.90 24.10 -20.27
N THR A 30 6.65 23.02 -21.01
CA THR A 30 6.75 22.97 -22.47
C THR A 30 5.39 22.58 -23.04
N GLY A 31 4.77 23.47 -23.82
CA GLY A 31 3.38 23.37 -24.25
C GLY A 31 2.99 22.05 -24.92
N THR A 32 2.36 21.18 -24.12
CA THR A 32 1.65 19.97 -24.53
C THR A 32 0.14 20.19 -24.39
N ASP A 33 -0.68 19.41 -25.11
CA ASP A 33 -2.14 19.42 -24.99
C ASP A 33 -2.54 19.12 -23.53
N ASP A 34 -3.40 19.96 -22.91
CA ASP A 34 -3.81 19.84 -21.49
C ASP A 34 -4.28 18.41 -21.17
N VAL A 35 -4.92 17.72 -22.13
CA VAL A 35 -5.36 16.32 -21.98
C VAL A 35 -4.18 15.37 -21.74
N SER A 36 -3.05 15.60 -22.40
CA SER A 36 -1.84 14.78 -22.22
C SER A 36 -1.20 15.03 -20.85
N GLU A 37 -1.18 16.29 -20.39
CA GLU A 37 -0.65 16.63 -19.07
C GLU A 37 -1.52 16.05 -17.95
N VAL A 38 -2.85 16.16 -18.08
CA VAL A 38 -3.81 15.54 -17.17
C VAL A 38 -3.66 14.02 -17.12
N ARG A 39 -3.51 13.36 -18.28
CA ARG A 39 -3.24 11.91 -18.36
C ARG A 39 -1.97 11.57 -17.61
N ASN A 40 -0.89 12.30 -17.87
CA ASN A 40 0.41 12.04 -17.25
C ASN A 40 0.37 12.26 -15.73
N THR A 41 -0.40 13.21 -15.22
CA THR A 41 -0.58 13.39 -13.77
C THR A 41 -1.19 12.15 -13.12
N VAL A 42 -2.25 11.59 -13.70
CA VAL A 42 -2.90 10.39 -13.14
C VAL A 42 -2.05 9.14 -13.35
N ASP A 43 -1.44 8.98 -14.52
CA ASP A 43 -0.52 7.88 -14.84
C ASP A 43 0.70 7.86 -13.91
N ALA A 44 1.31 9.02 -13.65
CA ALA A 44 2.45 9.13 -12.75
C ALA A 44 2.08 8.91 -11.28
N TYR A 45 0.89 9.35 -10.86
CA TYR A 45 0.34 9.04 -9.54
C TYR A 45 0.19 7.52 -9.34
N LEU A 46 -0.51 6.84 -10.26
CA LEU A 46 -0.75 5.40 -10.17
C LEU A 46 0.53 4.58 -10.35
N SER A 47 1.44 4.99 -11.23
CA SER A 47 2.77 4.37 -11.35
C SER A 47 3.59 4.49 -10.07
N SER A 48 3.48 5.61 -9.35
CA SER A 48 4.17 5.76 -8.05
C SER A 48 3.59 4.83 -6.99
N LEU A 49 2.28 4.54 -7.04
CA LEU A 49 1.66 3.52 -6.18
C LEU A 49 2.11 2.10 -6.57
N GLU A 50 2.25 1.79 -7.86
CA GLU A 50 2.83 0.53 -8.36
C GLU A 50 4.27 0.32 -7.89
N ASP A 51 5.06 1.39 -7.86
CA ASP A 51 6.43 1.38 -7.36
C ASP A 51 6.52 1.35 -5.82
N GLY A 52 5.40 1.49 -5.11
CA GLY A 52 5.37 1.58 -3.64
C GLY A 52 5.84 2.91 -3.07
N ASP A 53 6.06 3.91 -3.93
CA ASP A 53 6.55 5.23 -3.54
C ASP A 53 5.37 6.13 -3.16
N LEU A 54 4.80 5.87 -1.99
CA LEU A 54 3.67 6.63 -1.44
C LEU A 54 4.00 8.13 -1.31
N GLN A 55 5.25 8.45 -0.97
CA GLN A 55 5.69 9.84 -0.83
C GLN A 55 5.68 10.56 -2.18
N LYS A 56 6.22 9.94 -3.24
CA LYS A 56 6.14 10.48 -4.60
C LYS A 56 4.72 10.52 -5.14
N SER A 57 3.86 9.55 -4.78
CA SER A 57 2.44 9.60 -5.15
C SER A 57 1.77 10.85 -4.58
N ALA A 58 2.13 11.25 -3.36
CA ALA A 58 1.59 12.44 -2.69
C ALA A 58 1.95 13.75 -3.41
N ASP A 59 3.04 13.78 -4.20
CA ASP A 59 3.41 14.95 -4.99
C ASP A 59 2.41 15.26 -6.12
N TYR A 60 1.59 14.30 -6.55
CA TYR A 60 0.58 14.52 -7.59
C TYR A 60 -0.78 14.98 -7.05
N LEU A 61 -0.91 15.09 -5.73
CA LEU A 61 -2.15 15.47 -5.05
C LEU A 61 -2.18 16.98 -4.80
N ALA A 62 -3.38 17.57 -4.89
CA ALA A 62 -3.61 18.97 -4.53
C ALA A 62 -3.52 19.19 -3.00
N ASP A 63 -3.95 18.18 -2.24
CA ASP A 63 -3.87 18.13 -0.79
C ASP A 63 -3.36 16.76 -0.36
N ASN A 64 -2.23 16.74 0.35
CA ASN A 64 -1.60 15.53 0.87
C ASN A 64 -1.69 15.42 2.40
N SER A 65 -2.39 16.33 3.08
CA SER A 65 -2.52 16.34 4.54
C SER A 65 -3.14 15.06 5.11
N LYS A 66 -3.99 14.41 4.33
CA LYS A 66 -4.65 13.15 4.69
C LYS A 66 -3.83 11.90 4.39
N VAL A 67 -2.77 12.01 3.57
CA VAL A 67 -1.92 10.87 3.25
C VAL A 67 -1.26 10.33 4.52
N HIS A 68 -0.74 11.21 5.37
CA HIS A 68 -0.14 10.80 6.65
C HIS A 68 -1.16 10.16 7.60
N GLN A 69 -2.34 10.78 7.78
CA GLN A 69 -3.38 10.21 8.65
C GLN A 69 -3.85 8.83 8.17
N LEU A 70 -3.93 8.62 6.85
CA LEU A 70 -4.36 7.34 6.29
C LEU A 70 -3.25 6.29 6.32
N MET A 71 -1.99 6.69 6.26
CA MET A 71 -0.86 5.81 6.57
C MET A 71 -0.91 5.38 8.04
N GLU A 72 -1.19 6.29 8.97
CA GLU A 72 -1.40 5.93 10.39
C GLU A 72 -2.63 5.01 10.58
N GLU A 73 -3.73 5.25 9.85
CA GLU A 73 -4.91 4.37 9.87
C GLU A 73 -4.63 3.00 9.22
N TYR A 74 -3.76 2.93 8.21
CA TYR A 74 -3.28 1.69 7.61
C TYR A 74 -2.43 0.89 8.58
N GLU A 75 -1.46 1.51 9.25
CA GLU A 75 -0.65 0.89 10.30
C GLU A 75 -1.55 0.27 11.39
N GLN A 76 -2.66 0.93 11.72
CA GLN A 76 -3.66 0.39 12.65
C GLN A 76 -4.52 -0.73 12.04
N GLN A 77 -4.80 -0.69 10.74
CA GLN A 77 -5.64 -1.66 10.02
C GLN A 77 -4.90 -2.88 9.47
N THR A 78 -3.57 -2.88 9.41
CA THR A 78 -2.75 -4.07 9.12
C THR A 78 -2.74 -5.09 10.27
N SER A 79 -3.38 -4.72 11.39
CA SER A 79 -3.70 -5.58 12.53
C SER A 79 -4.16 -7.02 12.21
N PRO A 80 -4.82 -7.37 11.09
CA PRO A 80 -5.14 -8.77 10.76
C PRO A 80 -3.91 -9.67 10.52
N ILE A 81 -2.75 -9.09 10.16
CA ILE A 81 -1.49 -9.84 10.10
C ILE A 81 -0.92 -9.99 11.51
N LEU A 82 -1.02 -8.96 12.35
CA LEU A 82 -0.71 -9.08 13.79
C LEU A 82 -1.62 -10.08 14.51
N GLU A 83 -2.89 -10.24 14.08
CA GLU A 83 -3.79 -11.28 14.59
C GLU A 83 -3.27 -12.70 14.33
N ILE A 84 -2.44 -12.90 13.30
CA ILE A 84 -1.76 -14.19 13.06
C ILE A 84 -0.78 -14.50 14.19
N PHE A 85 -0.19 -13.46 14.77
CA PHE A 85 0.86 -13.54 15.77
C PHE A 85 0.33 -13.40 17.20
N GLY A 86 -0.89 -12.89 17.40
CA GLY A 86 -1.54 -12.77 18.71
C GLY A 86 -1.00 -11.60 19.54
N ASP A 87 -1.34 -11.58 20.84
CA ASP A 87 -0.93 -10.51 21.78
C ASP A 87 0.54 -10.63 22.21
N ILE A 88 1.47 -10.72 21.27
CA ILE A 88 2.91 -10.75 21.55
C ILE A 88 3.40 -9.31 21.80
N GLU A 89 4.09 -9.11 22.91
CA GLU A 89 4.77 -7.84 23.21
C GLU A 89 6.00 -7.68 22.30
N MET A 90 5.83 -6.89 21.24
CA MET A 90 6.88 -6.62 20.25
C MET A 90 7.89 -5.60 20.77
N THR A 91 9.18 -5.87 20.55
CA THR A 91 10.24 -4.87 20.68
C THR A 91 10.09 -3.79 19.62
N ASP A 92 10.69 -2.62 19.83
CA ASP A 92 10.63 -1.53 18.85
C ASP A 92 11.29 -1.94 17.51
N GLU A 93 12.40 -2.68 17.55
CA GLU A 93 13.04 -3.24 16.35
C GLU A 93 12.10 -4.18 15.55
N LEU A 94 11.27 -4.97 16.23
CA LEU A 94 10.32 -5.86 15.58
C LEU A 94 9.13 -5.10 14.98
N LYS A 95 8.74 -3.98 15.58
CA LYS A 95 7.74 -3.07 15.00
C LYS A 95 8.26 -2.46 13.71
N ASP A 96 9.50 -1.97 13.70
CA ASP A 96 10.14 -1.42 12.49
C ASP A 96 10.19 -2.48 11.36
N GLN A 97 10.51 -3.74 11.69
CA GLN A 97 10.48 -4.84 10.71
C GLN A 97 9.07 -5.13 10.19
N TYR A 98 8.07 -5.09 11.07
CA TYR A 98 6.67 -5.27 10.71
C TYR A 98 6.17 -4.14 9.81
N GLU A 99 6.50 -2.89 10.14
CA GLU A 99 6.17 -1.71 9.32
C GLU A 99 6.78 -1.84 7.93
N HIS A 100 8.05 -2.25 7.84
CA HIS A 100 8.70 -2.51 6.56
C HIS A 100 7.98 -3.60 5.73
N PHE A 101 7.53 -4.67 6.40
CA PHE A 101 6.77 -5.73 5.75
C PHE A 101 5.38 -5.26 5.30
N ALA A 102 4.68 -4.45 6.11
CA ALA A 102 3.42 -3.81 5.77
C ALA A 102 3.56 -2.92 4.52
N ASP A 103 4.60 -2.09 4.45
CA ASP A 103 4.88 -1.24 3.29
C ASP A 103 5.05 -2.06 2.00
N GLN A 104 5.70 -3.22 2.08
CA GLN A 104 5.82 -4.14 0.93
C GLN A 104 4.48 -4.74 0.50
N ILE A 105 3.58 -5.02 1.46
CA ILE A 105 2.21 -5.47 1.17
C ILE A 105 1.45 -4.38 0.41
N VAL A 106 1.54 -3.11 0.81
CA VAL A 106 0.90 -1.99 0.08
C VAL A 106 1.43 -1.91 -1.34
N THR A 107 2.75 -1.90 -1.48
CA THR A 107 3.45 -1.77 -2.77
C THR A 107 2.95 -2.79 -3.78
N LEU A 108 2.81 -4.05 -3.38
CA LEU A 108 2.40 -5.13 -4.29
C LEU A 108 0.89 -5.33 -4.37
N SER A 109 0.13 -4.64 -3.51
CA SER A 109 -1.32 -4.60 -3.62
C SER A 109 -1.76 -3.89 -4.89
N PHE A 110 -0.96 -3.03 -5.49
CA PHE A 110 -1.24 -2.42 -6.80
C PHE A 110 -0.47 -3.16 -7.90
N ARG A 111 -1.16 -3.77 -8.87
CA ARG A 111 -0.52 -4.62 -9.90
C ARG A 111 -0.35 -3.95 -11.25
N SER A 112 -1.34 -3.17 -11.65
CA SER A 112 -1.35 -2.48 -12.93
C SER A 112 -2.50 -1.49 -12.97
N HIS A 113 -2.37 -0.44 -13.78
CA HIS A 113 -3.48 0.41 -14.16
C HIS A 113 -3.60 0.61 -15.68
N GLU A 114 -4.79 1.02 -16.11
CA GLU A 114 -5.05 1.47 -17.47
C GLU A 114 -5.85 2.78 -17.41
N ILE A 115 -5.28 3.87 -17.93
CA ILE A 115 -5.97 5.16 -18.00
C ILE A 115 -6.98 5.14 -19.16
N GLY A 116 -8.26 5.20 -18.82
CA GLY A 116 -9.39 5.18 -19.72
C GLY A 116 -9.80 6.57 -20.23
N GLU A 117 -11.09 6.87 -20.11
CA GLU A 117 -11.72 8.09 -20.63
C GLU A 117 -11.27 9.34 -19.86
N ILE A 118 -11.03 10.43 -20.58
CA ILE A 118 -10.73 11.75 -20.03
C ILE A 118 -11.81 12.72 -20.50
N THR A 119 -12.58 13.25 -19.55
CA THR A 119 -13.69 14.17 -19.80
C THR A 119 -13.32 15.56 -19.32
N LYS A 120 -13.29 16.54 -20.23
CA LYS A 120 -13.12 17.95 -19.88
C LYS A 120 -14.38 18.47 -19.19
N ILE A 121 -14.25 18.95 -17.96
CA ILE A 121 -15.34 19.61 -17.22
C ILE A 121 -15.28 21.12 -17.41
N SER A 122 -14.08 21.69 -17.32
CA SER A 122 -13.79 23.11 -17.57
C SER A 122 -12.37 23.30 -18.12
N ASP A 123 -11.96 24.55 -18.35
CA ASP A 123 -10.57 24.85 -18.75
C ASP A 123 -9.54 24.55 -17.64
N THR A 124 -10.00 24.37 -16.40
CA THR A 124 -9.14 24.12 -15.24
C THR A 124 -9.48 22.82 -14.52
N GLU A 125 -10.33 21.97 -15.11
CA GLU A 125 -10.81 20.74 -14.46
C GLU A 125 -11.15 19.64 -15.47
N TYR A 126 -10.65 18.44 -15.20
CA TYR A 126 -10.91 17.22 -15.97
C TYR A 126 -11.31 16.07 -15.04
N GLN A 127 -12.08 15.14 -15.57
CA GLN A 127 -12.31 13.83 -14.97
C GLN A 127 -11.55 12.77 -15.76
N VAL A 128 -10.87 11.86 -15.06
CA VAL A 128 -10.07 10.77 -15.64
C VAL A 128 -10.54 9.46 -15.04
N GLN A 129 -11.02 8.54 -15.87
CA GLN A 129 -11.30 7.18 -15.45
C GLN A 129 -10.02 6.34 -15.55
N ALA A 130 -9.76 5.48 -14.57
CA ALA A 130 -8.72 4.46 -14.65
C ALA A 130 -9.23 3.13 -14.12
N ASP A 131 -8.88 2.06 -14.82
CA ASP A 131 -9.07 0.70 -14.33
C ASP A 131 -7.81 0.24 -13.61
N ILE A 132 -7.98 -0.16 -12.36
CA ILE A 132 -6.90 -0.53 -11.44
C ILE A 132 -7.04 -2.02 -11.15
N THR A 133 -5.95 -2.76 -11.29
CA THR A 133 -5.86 -4.15 -10.84
C THR A 133 -5.05 -4.20 -9.57
N SER A 134 -5.61 -4.85 -8.56
CA SER A 134 -5.03 -4.94 -7.23
C SER A 134 -5.14 -6.35 -6.67
N VAL A 135 -4.27 -6.71 -5.74
CA VAL A 135 -4.36 -7.98 -5.01
C VAL A 135 -5.54 -7.94 -4.04
N ASP A 136 -6.31 -9.03 -3.97
CA ASP A 136 -7.32 -9.20 -2.94
C ASP A 136 -6.63 -9.41 -1.57
N TYR A 137 -6.75 -8.42 -0.69
CA TYR A 137 -6.14 -8.48 0.63
C TYR A 137 -6.68 -9.63 1.50
N ASP A 138 -7.93 -10.07 1.26
CA ASP A 138 -8.49 -11.23 1.96
C ASP A 138 -7.70 -12.51 1.60
N ASP A 139 -7.17 -12.59 0.38
CA ASP A 139 -6.29 -13.69 -0.04
C ASP A 139 -4.87 -13.54 0.50
N VAL A 140 -4.37 -12.32 0.74
CA VAL A 140 -3.02 -12.09 1.30
C VAL A 140 -2.88 -12.74 2.68
N SER A 141 -3.85 -12.54 3.58
CA SER A 141 -3.81 -13.18 4.90
C SER A 141 -3.79 -14.70 4.80
N HIS A 142 -4.56 -15.28 3.86
CA HIS A 142 -4.56 -16.72 3.61
C HIS A 142 -3.23 -17.21 3.02
N ALA A 143 -2.71 -16.50 2.02
CA ALA A 143 -1.45 -16.81 1.36
C ALA A 143 -0.27 -16.74 2.34
N VAL A 144 -0.20 -15.71 3.19
CA VAL A 144 0.81 -15.58 4.25
C VAL A 144 0.76 -16.79 5.19
N ARG A 145 -0.43 -17.17 5.69
CA ARG A 145 -0.59 -18.34 6.58
C ARG A 145 -0.17 -19.64 5.89
N SER A 146 -0.56 -19.84 4.64
CA SER A 146 -0.21 -21.01 3.84
C SER A 146 1.30 -21.07 3.60
N PHE A 147 1.90 -19.94 3.21
CA PHE A 147 3.31 -19.80 2.93
C PHE A 147 4.16 -20.12 4.16
N LEU A 148 3.86 -19.49 5.30
CA LEU A 148 4.54 -19.78 6.57
C LEU A 148 4.38 -21.25 7.00
N SER A 149 3.21 -21.85 6.79
CA SER A 149 2.98 -23.26 7.11
C SER A 149 3.82 -24.19 6.25
N SER A 150 4.01 -23.86 4.96
CA SER A 150 4.80 -24.65 4.02
C SER A 150 6.31 -24.42 4.13
N GLY A 151 6.73 -23.20 4.48
CA GLY A 151 8.12 -22.77 4.64
C GLY A 151 8.68 -23.01 6.04
N ARG A 152 7.87 -23.48 6.99
CA ARG A 152 8.25 -23.66 8.40
C ARG A 152 9.56 -24.43 8.58
N ASP A 153 9.79 -25.49 7.81
CA ASP A 153 11.02 -26.29 7.92
C ASP A 153 12.25 -25.60 7.32
N GLN A 154 12.05 -24.58 6.48
CA GLN A 154 13.11 -23.71 5.95
C GLN A 154 13.43 -22.57 6.92
N ILE A 155 12.42 -22.00 7.58
CA ILE A 155 12.56 -20.97 8.63
C ILE A 155 13.21 -21.58 9.89
N LEU A 156 12.66 -22.70 10.37
CA LEU A 156 13.06 -23.35 11.62
C LEU A 156 13.98 -24.53 11.35
N THR A 157 15.16 -24.26 10.82
CA THR A 157 16.20 -25.29 10.66
C THR A 157 16.60 -25.91 12.01
N GLU A 158 17.24 -27.08 12.00
CA GLU A 158 17.71 -27.71 13.24
C GLU A 158 18.75 -26.88 14.00
N GLU A 159 19.50 -26.04 13.29
CA GLU A 159 20.41 -25.07 13.90
C GLU A 159 19.63 -23.92 14.54
N LYS A 160 18.68 -23.33 13.81
CA LYS A 160 17.80 -22.27 14.32
C LYS A 160 16.99 -22.74 15.53
N LYS A 161 16.46 -23.95 15.53
CA LYS A 161 15.75 -24.54 16.70
C LYS A 161 16.65 -24.60 17.94
N LYS A 162 17.94 -24.88 17.79
CA LYS A 162 18.89 -24.87 18.92
C LYS A 162 19.17 -23.46 19.43
N GLU A 163 19.30 -22.49 18.53
CA GLU A 163 19.43 -21.08 18.88
C GLU A 163 18.20 -20.57 19.63
N LEU A 164 17.00 -20.83 19.10
CA LEU A 164 15.73 -20.47 19.74
C LEU A 164 15.58 -21.11 21.12
N LYS A 165 15.95 -22.39 21.26
CA LYS A 165 15.96 -23.04 22.58
C LYS A 165 16.89 -22.33 23.56
N LYS A 166 18.08 -21.93 23.10
CA LYS A 166 19.03 -21.19 23.93
C LYS A 166 18.45 -19.84 24.36
N ILE A 167 17.80 -19.10 23.46
CA ILE A 167 17.10 -17.84 23.79
C ILE A 167 16.05 -18.07 24.86
N TYR A 168 15.23 -19.12 24.73
CA TYR A 168 14.25 -19.47 25.76
C TYR A 168 14.90 -19.76 27.11
N ASP A 169 15.93 -20.60 27.14
CA ASP A 169 16.60 -21.02 28.37
C ASP A 169 17.28 -19.82 29.08
N GLU A 170 17.79 -18.84 28.32
CA GLU A 170 18.57 -17.71 28.84
C GLU A 170 17.73 -16.45 29.11
N GLN A 171 16.69 -16.20 28.30
CA GLN A 171 15.96 -14.92 28.23
C GLN A 171 14.45 -15.07 28.40
N GLY A 172 13.93 -16.31 28.39
CA GLY A 172 12.52 -16.60 28.64
C GLY A 172 11.62 -16.54 27.40
N GLN A 173 10.32 -16.69 27.63
CA GLN A 173 9.31 -16.87 26.58
C GLN A 173 9.17 -15.65 25.65
N THR A 174 9.11 -14.43 26.19
CA THR A 174 8.94 -13.21 25.38
C THR A 174 10.09 -13.01 24.38
N ALA A 175 11.32 -13.33 24.78
CA ALA A 175 12.48 -13.24 23.88
C ALA A 175 12.44 -14.32 22.79
N LEU A 176 11.97 -15.52 23.12
CA LEU A 176 11.73 -16.58 22.15
C LEU A 176 10.68 -16.17 21.12
N ASP A 177 9.54 -15.63 21.59
CA ASP A 177 8.44 -15.22 20.72
C ASP A 177 8.88 -14.13 19.75
N ASN A 178 9.56 -13.09 20.24
CA ASN A 178 10.13 -12.03 19.40
C ASN A 178 11.15 -12.56 18.38
N ALA A 179 12.01 -13.51 18.77
CA ALA A 179 12.98 -14.11 17.86
C ALA A 179 12.30 -14.94 16.75
N ILE A 180 11.24 -15.70 17.08
CA ILE A 180 10.46 -16.44 16.07
C ILE A 180 9.80 -15.47 15.10
N LEU A 181 9.18 -14.40 15.60
CA LEU A 181 8.51 -13.40 14.77
C LEU A 181 9.48 -12.69 13.83
N SER A 182 10.66 -12.30 14.31
CA SER A 182 11.67 -11.64 13.49
C SER A 182 12.09 -12.53 12.31
N GLU A 183 12.37 -13.82 12.57
CA GLU A 183 12.72 -14.78 11.51
C GLU A 183 11.57 -14.99 10.51
N MET A 184 10.33 -14.97 10.99
CA MET A 184 9.15 -15.07 10.12
C MET A 184 8.99 -13.83 9.24
N PHE A 185 9.14 -12.62 9.79
CA PHE A 185 9.09 -11.38 9.00
C PHE A 185 10.21 -11.32 7.97
N ASP A 186 11.44 -11.65 8.35
CA ASP A 186 12.58 -11.70 7.43
C ASP A 186 12.31 -12.67 6.27
N TYR A 187 11.84 -13.88 6.59
CA TYR A 187 11.53 -14.88 5.57
C TYR A 187 10.38 -14.43 4.66
N MET A 188 9.30 -13.87 5.22
CA MET A 188 8.18 -13.39 4.40
C MET A 188 8.58 -12.22 3.52
N THR A 189 9.40 -11.28 4.02
CA THR A 189 9.91 -10.12 3.28
C THR A 189 10.73 -10.59 2.07
N VAL A 190 11.61 -11.58 2.25
CA VAL A 190 12.43 -12.15 1.16
C VAL A 190 11.57 -12.86 0.10
N HIS A 191 10.51 -13.54 0.53
CA HIS A 191 9.68 -14.37 -0.34
C HIS A 191 8.32 -13.73 -0.68
N PHE A 192 8.20 -12.42 -0.51
CA PHE A 192 6.91 -11.76 -0.55
C PHE A 192 6.24 -11.83 -1.94
N ASP A 193 7.03 -11.80 -3.02
CA ASP A 193 6.56 -12.03 -4.39
C ASP A 193 5.96 -13.43 -4.60
N GLU A 194 6.42 -14.44 -3.86
CA GLU A 194 5.87 -15.80 -3.93
C GLU A 194 4.51 -15.87 -3.22
N ILE A 195 4.40 -15.22 -2.06
CA ILE A 195 3.13 -15.06 -1.33
C ILE A 195 2.09 -14.38 -2.22
N ALA A 196 2.50 -13.30 -2.90
CA ALA A 196 1.60 -12.47 -3.67
C ALA A 196 1.17 -13.09 -5.02
N LYS A 197 1.83 -14.16 -5.51
CA LYS A 197 1.44 -14.88 -6.75
C LYS A 197 0.17 -15.71 -6.58
N ASP A 198 -0.05 -16.23 -5.38
CA ASP A 198 -1.19 -17.10 -5.08
C ASP A 198 -2.45 -16.31 -4.69
N CYS A 199 -2.31 -14.99 -4.53
CA CYS A 199 -3.43 -14.12 -4.23
C CYS A 199 -4.22 -13.78 -5.50
N SER A 200 -5.55 -13.82 -5.43
CA SER A 200 -6.37 -13.37 -6.56
C SER A 200 -6.28 -11.85 -6.72
N THR A 201 -6.66 -11.37 -7.91
CA THR A 201 -6.68 -9.94 -8.21
C THR A 201 -8.12 -9.44 -8.35
N VAL A 202 -8.40 -8.28 -7.77
CA VAL A 202 -9.62 -7.51 -7.97
C VAL A 202 -9.39 -6.39 -8.99
N LYS A 203 -10.43 -6.06 -9.76
CA LYS A 203 -10.44 -4.89 -10.64
C LYS A 203 -11.34 -3.82 -10.07
N ILE A 204 -10.86 -2.58 -10.06
CA ILE A 204 -11.55 -1.42 -9.53
C ILE A 204 -11.49 -0.33 -10.58
N THR A 205 -12.64 0.26 -10.91
CA THR A 205 -12.68 1.47 -11.73
C THR A 205 -12.71 2.68 -10.83
N ALA A 206 -11.69 3.53 -10.94
CA ALA A 206 -11.57 4.79 -10.23
C ALA A 206 -11.83 5.97 -11.19
N VAL A 207 -12.39 7.04 -10.66
CA VAL A 207 -12.60 8.31 -11.36
C VAL A 207 -11.89 9.40 -10.58
N PHE A 208 -10.88 10.02 -11.19
CA PHE A 208 -10.07 11.09 -10.64
C PHE A 208 -10.57 12.44 -11.16
N THR A 209 -10.73 13.41 -10.28
CA THR A 209 -10.87 14.82 -10.64
C THR A 209 -9.49 15.46 -10.59
N VAL A 210 -9.08 16.06 -11.70
CA VAL A 210 -7.78 16.71 -11.87
C VAL A 210 -8.01 18.19 -12.11
N THR A 211 -7.46 19.04 -11.24
CA THR A 211 -7.58 20.51 -11.30
C THR A 211 -6.24 21.15 -11.59
N LYS A 212 -6.28 22.34 -12.21
CA LYS A 212 -5.09 23.14 -12.46
C LYS A 212 -4.83 24.09 -11.27
N GLU A 213 -3.71 23.90 -10.59
CA GLU A 213 -3.26 24.74 -9.49
C GLU A 213 -1.87 25.30 -9.80
N ASN A 214 -1.71 26.63 -9.77
CA ASN A 214 -0.45 27.30 -10.08
C ASN A 214 0.22 26.78 -11.37
N ASP A 215 -0.58 26.62 -12.42
CA ASP A 215 -0.17 26.10 -13.74
C ASP A 215 0.28 24.63 -13.79
N VAL A 216 0.05 23.86 -12.72
CA VAL A 216 0.32 22.42 -12.62
C VAL A 216 -0.99 21.64 -12.43
N TRP A 217 -1.14 20.50 -13.11
CA TRP A 217 -2.28 19.61 -12.93
C TRP A 217 -2.08 18.71 -11.71
N LYS A 218 -3.07 18.70 -10.80
CA LYS A 218 -3.06 17.93 -9.56
C LYS A 218 -4.37 17.15 -9.39
N ILE A 219 -4.31 16.00 -8.74
CA ILE A 219 -5.49 15.23 -8.36
C ILE A 219 -6.11 15.90 -7.12
N SER A 220 -7.34 16.41 -7.27
CA SER A 220 -8.08 17.06 -6.21
C SER A 220 -9.14 16.17 -5.58
N ASP A 221 -9.63 15.19 -6.35
CA ASP A 221 -10.63 14.23 -5.89
C ASP A 221 -10.44 12.88 -6.58
N ALA A 222 -10.86 11.80 -5.92
CA ALA A 222 -11.01 10.51 -6.57
C ALA A 222 -12.10 9.66 -5.88
N GLY A 223 -12.85 8.94 -6.70
CA GLY A 223 -13.96 8.11 -6.27
C GLY A 223 -14.07 6.82 -7.08
N SER A 224 -14.97 5.93 -6.68
CA SER A 224 -15.30 4.77 -7.50
C SER A 224 -16.21 5.17 -8.67
N GLY A 225 -15.86 4.72 -9.88
CA GLY A 225 -16.77 4.75 -11.02
C GLY A 225 -17.92 3.78 -10.78
N GLN A 226 -19.16 4.20 -11.04
CA GLN A 226 -20.33 3.29 -11.03
C GLN A 226 -20.29 2.31 -12.20
#